data_AF-A0A945UW00-F1
#
_entry.id   AF-A0A945UW00-F1
#
_cell.length_a   1.000
_cell.length_b   1.000
_cell.length_c   1.000
_cell.angle_alpha   90.00
_cell.angle_beta   90.00
_cell.angle_gamma   90.00
#
_symmetry.space_group_name_H-M   'P 1'
#
loop_
_entity.id
_entity.type
_entity.pdbx_description
1 polymer ?
#
loop_
_entity_poly.entity_id
_entity_poly.type
_entity_poly.pdbx_seq_one_letter_code
_entity_poly.pdbx_strand_id
1 'polypeptide(L)'
;MPAIPGLRSPHDKLGSLVYVGRMFDKIRLHDRGELPEEYQVALGVGFDQRACTFLGVAYDDLKAKVLTGASDVEILAWCFATGQTRDEHDCITWSAFLQKLGWRDHREEALLRRVAKAGLGDRGINTFCDLIEVDEDRPIRSTYV
;
A
#
# COMPACT_ATOMS: atom_id res chain seq x y z
N MET A 1 -2.89 -16.47 -1.19
CA MET A 1 -2.14 -16.52 -2.45
C MET A 1 -0.66 -16.40 -2.15
N PRO A 2 0.23 -17.02 -2.93
CA PRO A 2 1.66 -16.90 -2.64
C PRO A 2 2.12 -15.46 -2.82
N ALA A 3 3.10 -15.05 -2.02
CA ALA A 3 3.78 -13.77 -2.15
C ALA A 3 4.28 -13.56 -3.59
N ILE A 4 3.96 -12.40 -4.18
CA ILE A 4 4.40 -12.05 -5.53
C ILE A 4 5.88 -11.61 -5.48
N PRO A 5 6.79 -12.25 -6.24
CA PRO A 5 8.18 -11.82 -6.32
C PRO A 5 8.27 -10.36 -6.80
N GLY A 6 9.06 -9.55 -6.09
CA GLY A 6 9.21 -8.13 -6.42
C GLY A 6 8.09 -7.22 -5.90
N LEU A 7 7.10 -7.75 -5.18
CA LEU A 7 6.08 -6.95 -4.50
C LEU A 7 6.35 -6.89 -2.98
N ARG A 8 6.85 -5.75 -2.50
CA ARG A 8 7.22 -5.59 -1.08
C ARG A 8 6.02 -5.59 -0.13
N SER A 9 6.25 -5.79 1.17
CA SER A 9 5.18 -5.77 2.19
C SER A 9 4.54 -4.38 2.30
N PRO A 10 3.25 -4.27 2.68
CA PRO A 10 2.64 -2.98 2.99
C PRO A 10 3.32 -2.25 4.16
N HIS A 11 4.09 -2.95 5.01
CA HIS A 11 4.88 -2.37 6.10
C HIS A 11 6.27 -1.89 5.69
N ASP A 12 6.78 -2.32 4.52
CA ASP A 12 8.11 -1.93 4.07
C ASP A 12 8.11 -0.43 3.71
N LYS A 13 9.13 0.27 4.20
CA LYS A 13 9.21 1.73 4.09
C LYS A 13 9.98 2.19 2.87
N LEU A 14 9.55 3.32 2.32
CA LEU A 14 10.33 4.18 1.43
C LEU A 14 10.47 5.53 2.12
N GLY A 15 11.68 5.83 2.62
CA GLY A 15 11.87 6.91 3.59
C GLY A 15 11.05 6.64 4.86
N SER A 16 10.21 7.59 5.27
CA SER A 16 9.30 7.45 6.42
C SER A 16 7.91 6.94 6.06
N LEU A 17 7.65 6.65 4.77
CA LEU A 17 6.33 6.24 4.27
C LEU A 17 6.23 4.73 4.08
N VAL A 18 5.25 4.11 4.73
CA VAL A 18 4.85 2.73 4.44
C VAL A 18 4.01 2.66 3.17
N TYR A 19 3.90 1.49 2.56
CA TYR A 19 3.09 1.19 1.37
C TYR A 19 3.47 1.91 0.06
N VAL A 20 4.04 3.13 0.08
CA VAL A 20 4.33 3.91 -1.14
C VAL A 20 5.25 3.14 -2.09
N GLY A 21 6.32 2.52 -1.58
CA GLY A 21 7.18 1.68 -2.40
C GLY A 21 6.45 0.48 -3.00
N ARG A 22 5.51 -0.12 -2.25
CA ARG A 22 4.67 -1.22 -2.74
C ARG A 22 3.76 -0.77 -3.90
N MET A 23 3.21 0.44 -3.84
CA MET A 23 2.46 1.01 -4.96
C MET A 23 3.33 1.14 -6.22
N PHE A 24 4.60 1.52 -6.08
CA PHE A 24 5.54 1.57 -7.22
C PHE A 24 5.83 0.18 -7.78
N ASP A 25 6.03 -0.82 -6.91
CA ASP A 25 6.20 -2.21 -7.32
C ASP A 25 4.99 -2.72 -8.11
N LYS A 26 3.76 -2.45 -7.64
CA LYS A 26 2.52 -2.81 -8.35
C LYS A 26 2.49 -2.22 -9.76
N ILE A 27 2.85 -0.94 -9.90
CA ILE A 27 2.89 -0.27 -11.21
C ILE A 27 3.91 -0.95 -12.14
N ARG A 28 5.12 -1.23 -11.65
CA ARG A 28 6.17 -1.88 -12.44
C ARG A 28 5.84 -3.32 -12.81
N LEU A 29 5.24 -4.08 -11.89
CA LEU A 29 4.79 -5.45 -12.14
C LEU A 29 3.67 -5.49 -13.16
N HIS A 30 2.73 -4.55 -13.07
CA HIS A 30 1.64 -4.45 -14.04
C HIS A 30 2.16 -4.13 -15.45
N ASP A 31 3.11 -3.21 -15.57
CA ASP A 31 3.74 -2.87 -16.85
C ASP A 31 4.46 -4.05 -17.51
N ARG A 32 5.07 -4.94 -16.72
CA ARG A 32 5.68 -6.17 -17.21
C ARG A 32 4.71 -7.34 -17.44
N GLY A 33 3.43 -7.18 -17.14
CA GLY A 33 2.45 -8.27 -17.20
C GLY A 33 2.64 -9.34 -16.12
N GLU A 34 3.38 -9.02 -15.05
CA GLU A 34 3.72 -9.93 -13.94
C GLU A 34 2.79 -9.76 -12.72
N LEU A 35 1.91 -8.76 -12.74
CA LEU A 35 0.93 -8.54 -11.67
C LEU A 35 -0.33 -9.40 -11.90
N PRO A 36 -0.73 -10.28 -10.95
CA PRO A 36 -1.92 -11.10 -11.08
C PRO A 36 -3.20 -10.28 -11.28
N GLU A 37 -4.16 -10.80 -12.05
CA GLU A 37 -5.37 -10.10 -12.47
C GLU A 37 -6.20 -9.55 -11.30
N GLU A 38 -6.28 -10.29 -10.19
CA GLU A 38 -6.98 -9.88 -8.98
C GLU A 38 -6.38 -8.65 -8.27
N TYR A 39 -5.11 -8.32 -8.53
CA TYR A 39 -4.46 -7.10 -8.05
C TYR A 39 -4.70 -5.91 -8.98
N GLN A 40 -4.97 -6.17 -10.27
CA GLN A 40 -5.14 -5.14 -11.29
C GLN A 40 -6.41 -4.30 -11.04
N VAL A 41 -7.49 -4.95 -10.60
CA VAL A 41 -8.73 -4.26 -10.20
C VAL A 41 -8.54 -3.31 -9.01
N ALA A 42 -7.44 -3.48 -8.27
CA ALA A 42 -7.09 -2.67 -7.11
C ALA A 42 -5.98 -1.62 -7.41
N LEU A 43 -5.59 -1.43 -8.67
CA LEU A 43 -4.65 -0.36 -9.05
C LEU A 43 -5.31 1.01 -8.96
N GLY A 44 -4.64 1.95 -8.31
CA GLY A 44 -5.11 3.33 -8.16
C GLY A 44 -6.30 3.52 -7.20
N VAL A 45 -6.79 2.45 -6.59
CA VAL A 45 -7.90 2.47 -5.62
C VAL A 45 -7.45 2.02 -4.23
N GLY A 46 -8.25 2.31 -3.20
CA GLY A 46 -7.97 1.86 -1.84
C GLY A 46 -6.69 2.48 -1.27
N PHE A 47 -5.67 1.67 -1.01
CA PHE A 47 -4.40 2.17 -0.45
C PHE A 47 -3.61 3.00 -1.47
N ASP A 48 -3.65 2.64 -2.77
CA ASP A 48 -2.99 3.43 -3.83
C ASP A 48 -3.59 4.84 -3.87
N GLN A 49 -4.93 4.93 -3.84
CA GLN A 49 -5.64 6.20 -3.81
C GLN A 49 -5.27 7.02 -2.57
N ARG A 50 -5.26 6.40 -1.38
CA ARG A 50 -4.88 7.07 -0.12
C ARG A 50 -3.45 7.61 -0.16
N ALA A 51 -2.51 6.84 -0.72
CA ALA A 51 -1.13 7.26 -0.90
C ALA A 51 -1.04 8.44 -1.89
N CYS A 52 -1.73 8.36 -3.04
CA CYS A 52 -1.81 9.44 -4.01
C CYS A 52 -2.40 10.72 -3.42
N THR A 53 -3.51 10.62 -2.67
CA THR A 53 -4.13 11.75 -1.96
C THR A 53 -3.17 12.37 -0.94
N PHE A 54 -2.45 11.56 -0.17
CA PHE A 54 -1.48 12.07 0.80
C PHE A 54 -0.30 12.78 0.12
N LEU A 55 0.20 12.21 -0.98
CA LEU A 55 1.28 12.79 -1.78
C LEU A 55 0.83 13.99 -2.63
N GLY A 56 -0.48 14.20 -2.81
CA GLY A 56 -1.02 15.26 -3.65
C GLY A 56 -0.80 15.05 -5.15
N VAL A 57 -0.69 13.80 -5.61
CA VAL A 57 -0.39 13.46 -7.02
C VAL A 57 -1.50 12.57 -7.58
N ALA A 58 -1.90 12.78 -8.84
CA ALA A 58 -2.83 11.88 -9.52
C ALA A 58 -2.16 10.53 -9.81
N TYR A 59 -2.91 9.43 -9.70
CA TYR A 59 -2.36 8.08 -9.90
C TYR A 59 -1.75 7.91 -11.30
N ASP A 60 -2.38 8.46 -12.34
CA ASP A 60 -1.91 8.33 -13.72
C ASP A 60 -0.57 9.06 -13.95
N ASP A 61 -0.40 10.25 -13.35
CA ASP A 61 0.86 11.00 -13.40
C ASP A 61 1.98 10.26 -12.65
N LEU A 62 1.65 9.73 -11.46
CA LEU A 62 2.59 8.92 -10.69
C LEU A 62 2.98 7.65 -11.47
N LYS A 63 2.01 6.97 -12.09
CA LYS A 63 2.25 5.80 -12.93
C LYS A 63 3.22 6.15 -14.06
N ALA A 64 2.95 7.21 -14.82
CA ALA A 64 3.84 7.68 -15.87
C ALA A 64 5.26 7.95 -15.34
N LYS A 65 5.38 8.56 -14.15
CA LYS A 65 6.68 8.82 -13.51
C LYS A 65 7.41 7.54 -13.11
N VAL A 66 6.72 6.56 -12.52
CA VAL A 66 7.32 5.26 -12.14
C VAL A 66 7.87 4.53 -13.36
N LEU A 67 7.17 4.62 -14.50
CA LEU A 67 7.54 3.94 -15.74
C LEU A 67 8.71 4.60 -16.49
N THR A 68 9.22 5.75 -16.04
CA THR A 68 10.46 6.31 -16.62
C THR A 68 11.71 5.53 -16.21
N GLY A 69 11.61 4.56 -15.30
CA GLY A 69 12.73 3.80 -14.76
C GLY A 69 13.53 4.53 -13.67
N ALA A 70 13.00 5.64 -13.14
CA ALA A 70 13.62 6.34 -12.01
C ALA A 70 13.63 5.46 -10.74
N SER A 71 14.59 5.71 -9.86
CA SER A 71 14.66 5.04 -8.57
C SER A 71 13.50 5.46 -7.66
N ASP A 72 13.18 4.62 -6.67
CA ASP A 72 12.11 4.92 -5.71
C ASP A 72 12.32 6.26 -4.98
N VAL A 73 13.57 6.59 -4.63
CA VAL A 73 13.92 7.84 -3.94
C VAL A 73 13.67 9.04 -4.85
N GLU A 74 14.04 8.96 -6.13
CA GLU A 74 13.80 10.02 -7.10
C GLU A 74 12.31 10.21 -7.40
N ILE A 75 11.54 9.13 -7.47
CA ILE A 75 10.09 9.18 -7.67
C ILE A 75 9.42 9.82 -6.45
N LEU A 76 9.82 9.44 -5.23
CA LEU A 76 9.27 10.03 -4.00
C LEU A 76 9.63 11.53 -3.89
N ALA A 77 10.88 11.90 -4.19
CA ALA A 77 11.29 13.29 -4.22
C ALA A 77 10.48 14.11 -5.24
N TRP A 78 10.22 13.53 -6.41
CA TRP A 78 9.34 14.13 -7.40
C TRP A 78 7.92 14.31 -6.87
N CYS A 79 7.34 13.32 -6.20
CA CYS A 79 5.99 13.43 -5.61
C CYS A 79 5.88 14.60 -4.64
N PHE A 80 6.88 14.80 -3.77
CA PHE A 80 6.91 15.94 -2.85
C PHE A 80 7.11 17.28 -3.55
N ALA A 81 7.85 17.31 -4.67
CA ALA A 81 8.09 18.53 -5.43
C ALA A 81 6.89 18.95 -6.29
N THR A 82 6.14 18.00 -6.86
CA THR A 82 5.02 18.30 -7.77
C THR A 82 3.64 18.22 -7.13
N GLY A 83 3.50 17.42 -6.09
CA GLY A 83 2.27 17.27 -5.34
C GLY A 83 2.29 18.13 -4.08
N GLN A 84 2.22 17.47 -2.92
CA GLN A 84 2.26 18.11 -1.63
C GLN A 84 3.55 17.76 -0.89
N THR A 85 4.31 18.77 -0.50
CA THR A 85 5.44 18.61 0.41
C THR A 85 4.93 18.08 1.76
N ARG A 86 5.59 17.05 2.28
CA ARG A 86 5.31 16.48 3.59
C ARG A 86 6.58 16.52 4.42
N ASP A 87 6.45 16.97 5.66
CA ASP A 87 7.54 16.82 6.60
C ASP A 87 7.59 15.40 7.17
N GLU A 88 8.62 15.12 7.97
CA GLU A 88 8.80 13.80 8.57
C GLU A 88 7.66 13.43 9.52
N HIS A 89 7.12 14.41 10.27
CA HIS A 89 6.04 14.18 11.22
C HIS A 89 4.74 13.76 10.52
N ASP A 90 4.39 14.44 9.42
CA ASP A 90 3.28 14.07 8.54
C ASP A 90 3.45 12.64 8.02
N CYS A 91 4.65 12.30 7.53
CA CYS A 91 4.93 10.98 6.98
C CYS A 91 4.80 9.87 8.03
N ILE A 92 5.33 10.08 9.24
CA ILE A 92 5.24 9.12 10.34
C ILE A 92 3.79 8.98 10.81
N THR A 93 3.08 10.09 10.99
CA THR A 93 1.69 10.10 11.45
C THR A 93 0.79 9.37 10.44
N TRP A 94 0.93 9.69 9.16
CA TRP A 94 0.17 9.03 8.11
C TRP A 94 0.50 7.54 8.00
N SER A 95 1.79 7.16 8.10
CA SER A 95 2.19 5.76 8.08
C SER A 95 1.69 4.97 9.28
N ALA A 96 1.65 5.57 10.46
CA ALA A 96 1.10 4.96 11.67
C ALA A 96 -0.42 4.78 11.54
N PHE A 97 -1.13 5.74 10.96
CA PHE A 97 -2.54 5.62 10.63
C PHE A 97 -2.81 4.52 9.60
N LEU A 98 -2.08 4.51 8.47
CA LEU A 98 -2.31 3.56 7.39
C LEU A 98 -2.10 2.12 7.84
N GLN A 99 -1.07 1.85 8.65
CA GLN A 99 -0.80 0.52 9.21
C GLN A 99 -1.88 0.01 10.16
N LYS A 100 -2.70 0.91 10.73
CA LYS A 100 -3.81 0.57 11.64
C LYS A 100 -5.17 0.64 10.96
N LEU A 101 -5.23 0.95 9.66
CA LEU A 101 -6.49 1.14 8.98
C LEU A 101 -7.36 -0.13 9.06
N GLY A 102 -8.60 0.02 9.51
CA GLY A 102 -9.54 -1.07 9.78
C GLY A 102 -9.58 -1.50 11.25
N TRP A 103 -8.63 -1.10 12.09
CA TRP A 103 -8.63 -1.45 13.50
C TRP A 103 -9.38 -0.41 14.33
N ARG A 104 -10.60 -0.75 14.76
CA ARG A 104 -11.49 0.11 15.56
C ARG A 104 -11.69 1.50 14.95
N ASP A 105 -11.81 1.54 13.62
CA ASP A 105 -12.01 2.77 12.86
C ASP A 105 -13.16 2.65 11.86
N HIS A 106 -13.43 3.74 11.13
CA HIS A 106 -14.50 3.83 10.12
C HIS A 106 -14.44 2.77 9.00
N ARG A 107 -13.37 1.98 8.88
CA ARG A 107 -13.20 0.93 7.88
C ARG A 107 -13.29 -0.48 8.44
N GLU A 108 -13.51 -0.65 9.74
CA GLU A 108 -13.62 -1.94 10.41
C GLU A 108 -14.63 -2.87 9.73
N GLU A 109 -15.86 -2.40 9.47
CA GLU A 109 -16.85 -3.24 8.80
C GLU A 109 -16.41 -3.69 7.40
N ALA A 110 -15.71 -2.83 6.67
CA ALA A 110 -15.19 -3.17 5.34
C ALA A 110 -14.05 -4.20 5.43
N LEU A 111 -13.24 -4.14 6.50
CA LEU A 111 -12.21 -5.14 6.77
C LEU A 111 -12.87 -6.50 7.09
N LEU A 112 -13.80 -6.53 8.06
CA LEU A 112 -14.49 -7.75 8.47
C LEU A 112 -15.20 -8.43 7.30
N ARG A 113 -15.87 -7.66 6.42
CA ARG A 113 -16.48 -8.19 5.19
C ARG A 113 -15.45 -8.84 4.26
N ARG A 114 -14.27 -8.23 4.08
CA ARG A 114 -13.21 -8.81 3.23
C ARG A 114 -12.58 -10.04 3.86
N VAL A 115 -12.31 -10.02 5.16
CA VAL A 115 -11.80 -11.18 5.92
C VAL A 115 -12.76 -12.36 5.80
N ALA A 116 -14.07 -12.13 5.99
CA ALA A 116 -15.09 -13.17 5.84
C ALA A 116 -15.15 -13.71 4.41
N LYS A 117 -15.13 -12.82 3.39
CA LYS A 117 -15.14 -13.22 1.98
C LYS A 117 -13.91 -14.05 1.60
N ALA A 118 -12.76 -13.76 2.20
CA ALA A 118 -11.51 -14.50 1.97
C ALA A 118 -11.42 -15.81 2.80
N GLY A 119 -12.37 -16.06 3.72
CA GLY A 119 -12.31 -17.23 4.60
C GLY A 119 -11.19 -17.17 5.64
N LEU A 120 -10.77 -15.97 6.06
CA LEU A 120 -9.61 -15.74 6.93
C LEU A 120 -9.98 -15.31 8.37
N GLY A 121 -11.21 -15.58 8.81
CA GLY A 121 -11.74 -15.12 10.11
C GLY A 121 -10.89 -15.50 11.33
N ASP A 122 -10.30 -16.69 11.32
CA ASP A 122 -9.56 -17.23 12.47
C ASP A 122 -8.06 -16.89 12.45
N ARG A 123 -7.63 -15.97 11.57
CA ARG A 123 -6.21 -15.65 11.34
C ARG A 123 -5.67 -14.49 12.16
N GLY A 124 -6.47 -13.92 13.07
CA GLY A 124 -6.03 -12.81 13.93
C GLY A 124 -5.82 -11.49 13.19
N ILE A 125 -6.52 -11.28 12.07
CA ILE A 125 -6.43 -10.08 11.22
C ILE A 125 -7.16 -8.92 11.89
N ASN A 126 -6.45 -7.83 12.20
CA ASN A 126 -7.02 -6.63 12.81
C ASN A 126 -6.97 -5.40 11.89
N THR A 127 -6.14 -5.42 10.85
CA THR A 127 -5.93 -4.31 9.91
C THR A 127 -5.97 -4.80 8.46
N PHE A 128 -6.13 -3.87 7.51
CA PHE A 128 -5.95 -4.21 6.10
C PHE A 128 -4.51 -4.63 5.77
N CYS A 129 -3.50 -4.15 6.49
CA CYS A 129 -2.12 -4.60 6.31
C CYS A 129 -1.99 -6.07 6.71
N ASP A 130 -2.59 -6.49 7.83
CA ASP A 130 -2.61 -7.90 8.25
C ASP A 130 -3.30 -8.78 7.21
N LEU A 131 -4.44 -8.31 6.67
CA LEU A 131 -5.15 -9.01 5.61
C LEU A 131 -4.25 -9.21 4.39
N ILE A 132 -3.50 -8.18 3.97
CA ILE A 132 -2.57 -8.27 2.85
C ILE A 132 -1.44 -9.26 3.14
N GLU A 133 -0.83 -9.22 4.33
CA GLU A 133 0.21 -10.18 4.70
C GLU A 133 -0.31 -11.62 4.64
N VAL A 134 -1.45 -11.90 5.29
CA VAL A 134 -2.04 -13.25 5.33
C VAL A 134 -2.47 -13.70 3.93
N ASP A 135 -3.05 -12.80 3.13
CA ASP A 135 -3.45 -13.10 1.76
C ASP A 135 -2.24 -13.33 0.83
N GLU A 136 -1.07 -12.80 1.16
CA GLU A 136 0.20 -13.06 0.46
C GLU A 136 1.00 -14.22 1.07
N ASP A 137 0.39 -15.01 1.95
CA ASP A 137 1.03 -16.13 2.66
C ASP A 137 2.27 -15.70 3.47
N ARG A 138 2.19 -14.51 4.08
CA ARG A 138 3.18 -13.93 4.98
C ARG A 138 2.63 -13.87 6.40
N PRO A 139 3.51 -13.94 7.42
CA PRO A 139 3.08 -13.75 8.80
C PRO A 139 2.64 -12.30 9.04
N ILE A 140 1.66 -12.13 9.93
CA ILE A 140 1.25 -10.81 10.41
C ILE A 140 2.45 -10.11 11.07
N ARG A 141 2.66 -8.85 10.69
CA ARG A 141 3.76 -8.01 11.20
C ARG A 141 3.31 -6.91 12.15
N SER A 142 2.00 -6.68 12.29
CA SER A 142 1.49 -5.69 13.23
C SER A 142 1.82 -6.10 14.67
N THR A 143 2.29 -5.14 15.46
CA THR A 143 2.72 -5.35 16.86
C THR A 143 1.83 -4.62 17.86
N TYR A 144 0.67 -4.13 17.40
CA TYR A 144 -0.23 -3.33 18.21
C TYR A 144 -1.04 -4.25 19.14
N VAL A 145 -0.96 -3.98 20.45
CA VAL A 145 -1.73 -4.67 21.51
C VAL A 145 -2.99 -3.87 21.82
#